data_AF-A0A444XJL0-F1
#
_entry.id   AF-A0A444XJL0-F1
#
_cell.length_a   1.000
_cell.length_b   1.000
_cell.length_c   1.000
_cell.angle_alpha   90.00
_cell.angle_beta   90.00
_cell.angle_gamma   90.00
#
_symmetry.space_group_name_H-M   'P 1'
#
loop_
_entity.id
_entity.type
_entity.pdbx_description
1 polymer ?
#
loop_
_entity_poly.entity_id
_entity_poly.type
_entity_poly.pdbx_seq_one_letter_code
_entity_poly.pdbx_strand_id
1 'polypeptide(L)'
;MHVPPLRVDHQLLRELANNFKLGENKLKTGYGSFQITPKTIGDALGINATGNLFPEKVEYKQLYKQLSDDDKIIYRRFQGKTLKSLTDEMMEIGVGSEEERLMFKRIFILYIQMAFLLPTTINKISPVHLAPIFKMDGISERNWGAHVLTFLIKGITDYQDKKKKAIDGCLFALMIIYFHLSENKGKKRAERPPKPWIANWTKEKLVERMTAEKEEILYVLNNHCLPSRMDSRKRKQRQEEPDSDSESETEQSDE
;
A
#
# COMPACT_ATOMS: atom_id res chain seq x y z
N MET A 1 -11.16 -21.52 -0.19
CA MET A 1 -11.67 -20.14 -0.28
C MET A 1 -11.25 -19.57 -1.64
N HIS A 2 -12.15 -19.47 -2.62
CA HIS A 2 -11.82 -18.84 -3.90
C HIS A 2 -11.91 -17.33 -3.71
N VAL A 3 -10.81 -16.69 -3.30
CA VAL A 3 -10.71 -15.24 -3.32
C VAL A 3 -10.50 -14.86 -4.78
N PRO A 4 -11.49 -14.24 -5.45
CA PRO A 4 -11.31 -13.91 -6.84
C PRO A 4 -10.17 -12.89 -6.96
N PRO A 5 -9.32 -12.94 -8.00
CA PRO A 5 -8.21 -12.01 -8.14
C PRO A 5 -8.76 -10.58 -8.22
N LEU A 6 -8.58 -9.82 -7.14
CA LEU A 6 -8.83 -8.38 -7.13
C LEU A 6 -7.56 -7.73 -7.67
N ARG A 7 -7.60 -7.24 -8.91
CA ARG A 7 -6.51 -6.43 -9.47
C ARG A 7 -6.66 -5.01 -8.92
N VAL A 8 -5.87 -4.70 -7.91
CA VAL A 8 -5.81 -3.35 -7.36
C VAL A 8 -4.96 -2.49 -8.28
N ASP A 9 -5.49 -1.32 -8.70
CA ASP A 9 -4.80 -0.43 -9.62
C ASP A 9 -3.55 0.19 -8.97
N HIS A 10 -2.38 -0.04 -9.57
CA HIS A 10 -1.10 0.44 -9.05
C HIS A 10 -0.99 1.96 -9.01
N GLN A 11 -1.68 2.68 -9.90
CA GLN A 11 -1.68 4.14 -9.93
C GLN A 11 -2.44 4.70 -8.73
N LEU A 12 -3.62 4.16 -8.43
CA LEU A 12 -4.39 4.55 -7.25
C LEU A 12 -3.58 4.33 -5.96
N LEU A 13 -2.96 3.16 -5.79
CA LEU A 13 -2.14 2.88 -4.61
C LEU A 13 -0.94 3.83 -4.50
N ARG A 14 -0.33 4.19 -5.63
CA ARG A 14 0.78 5.16 -5.68
C ARG A 14 0.31 6.55 -5.30
N GLU A 15 -0.84 6.99 -5.79
CA GLU A 15 -1.43 8.28 -5.41
C GLU A 15 -1.76 8.34 -3.93
N LEU A 16 -2.35 7.28 -3.36
CA LEU A 16 -2.58 7.19 -1.91
C LEU A 16 -1.28 7.29 -1.12
N ALA A 17 -0.23 6.60 -1.57
CA ALA A 17 1.09 6.69 -0.94
C ALA A 17 1.66 8.10 -1.05
N ASN A 18 1.63 8.75 -2.22
CA ASN A 18 2.14 10.11 -2.44
C ASN A 18 1.41 11.17 -1.60
N ASN A 19 0.11 10.97 -1.39
CA ASN A 19 -0.71 11.90 -0.64
C ASN A 19 -0.72 11.65 0.87
N PHE A 20 -0.08 10.59 1.34
CA PHE A 20 0.13 10.35 2.76
C PHE A 20 1.23 11.28 3.29
N LYS A 21 0.91 12.10 4.30
CA LYS A 21 1.85 12.98 4.99
C LYS A 21 2.45 12.27 6.20
N LEU A 22 3.73 11.91 6.04
CA LEU A 22 4.59 11.37 7.08
C LEU A 22 4.75 12.37 8.23
N GLY A 23 4.99 11.87 9.44
CA GLY A 23 5.08 12.68 10.67
C GLY A 23 3.71 13.08 11.24
N GLU A 24 2.77 13.46 10.39
CA GLU A 24 1.38 13.73 10.79
C GLU A 24 0.50 12.47 10.76
N ASN A 25 0.92 11.42 10.04
CA ASN A 25 0.11 10.23 9.76
C ASN A 25 -1.27 10.58 9.16
N LYS A 26 -1.30 11.54 8.23
CA LYS A 26 -2.53 12.00 7.58
C LYS A 26 -2.57 11.65 6.11
N LEU A 27 -3.70 11.12 5.64
CA LEU A 27 -3.98 11.00 4.22
C LEU A 27 -4.62 12.31 3.73
N LYS A 28 -3.99 13.01 2.78
CA LYS A 28 -4.60 14.16 2.10
C LYS A 28 -5.33 13.69 0.85
N THR A 29 -6.51 14.22 0.58
CA THR A 29 -7.28 13.89 -0.63
C THR A 29 -8.03 15.13 -1.09
N GLY A 30 -8.61 15.10 -2.29
CA GLY A 30 -9.54 16.15 -2.73
C GLY A 30 -10.77 16.31 -1.82
N TYR A 31 -11.06 15.28 -1.01
CA TYR A 31 -12.20 15.25 -0.11
C TYR A 31 -11.89 15.82 1.28
N GLY A 32 -10.62 15.93 1.67
CA GLY A 32 -10.19 16.45 2.96
C GLY A 32 -8.85 15.85 3.43
N SER A 33 -8.51 16.07 4.70
CA SER A 33 -7.35 15.46 5.34
C SER A 33 -7.79 14.58 6.50
N PHE A 34 -7.36 13.32 6.48
CA PHE A 34 -7.82 12.30 7.41
C PHE A 34 -6.67 11.75 8.26
N GLN A 35 -6.82 11.82 9.58
CA GLN A 35 -5.87 11.22 10.50
C GLN A 35 -5.96 9.69 10.46
N ILE A 36 -4.84 9.05 10.18
CA ILE A 36 -4.70 7.60 10.23
C ILE A 36 -4.11 7.24 11.59
N THR A 37 -4.85 6.43 12.35
CA THR A 37 -4.48 5.95 13.69
C THR A 37 -4.59 4.43 13.74
N PRO A 38 -4.00 3.76 14.75
CA PRO A 38 -4.21 2.33 14.95
C PRO A 38 -5.69 1.95 14.96
N LYS A 39 -6.52 2.79 15.60
CA LYS A 39 -7.96 2.62 15.65
C LYS A 39 -8.61 2.75 14.27
N THR A 40 -8.14 3.67 13.42
CA THR A 40 -8.63 3.79 12.02
C THR A 40 -8.34 2.51 11.25
N ILE A 41 -7.15 1.92 11.41
CA ILE A 41 -6.79 0.63 10.79
C ILE A 41 -7.67 -0.51 11.32
N GLY A 42 -7.85 -0.58 12.65
CA GLY A 42 -8.73 -1.57 13.28
C GLY A 42 -10.19 -1.46 12.83
N ASP A 43 -10.72 -0.24 12.76
CA ASP A 43 -12.07 0.07 12.28
C ASP A 43 -12.23 -0.32 10.79
N ALA A 44 -11.18 -0.17 9.99
CA ALA A 44 -11.20 -0.52 8.58
C ALA A 44 -11.14 -2.04 8.33
N LEU A 45 -10.21 -2.74 9.00
CA LEU A 45 -9.89 -4.14 8.73
C LEU A 45 -10.59 -5.14 9.66
N GLY A 46 -11.14 -4.69 10.79
CA GLY A 46 -11.73 -5.57 11.80
C GLY A 46 -10.70 -6.28 12.67
N ILE A 47 -9.56 -5.64 12.91
CA ILE A 47 -8.48 -6.18 13.74
C ILE A 47 -8.34 -5.39 15.05
N ASN A 48 -7.83 -6.03 16.09
CA ASN A 48 -7.63 -5.37 17.37
C ASN A 48 -6.62 -4.21 17.24
N ALA A 49 -7.00 -3.04 17.75
CA ALA A 49 -6.21 -1.81 17.73
C ALA A 49 -5.86 -1.31 19.14
N THR A 50 -6.01 -2.19 20.14
CA THR A 50 -5.77 -1.91 21.56
C THR A 50 -4.78 -2.93 22.14
N GLY A 51 -4.40 -2.76 23.41
CA GLY A 51 -3.43 -3.62 24.07
C GLY A 51 -1.97 -3.27 23.72
N ASN A 52 -1.07 -4.18 24.09
CA ASN A 52 0.36 -3.96 24.00
C ASN A 52 0.85 -3.97 22.55
N LEU A 53 1.78 -3.06 22.24
CA LEU A 53 2.45 -2.99 20.95
C LEU A 53 3.34 -4.22 20.71
N PHE A 54 3.57 -4.53 19.44
CA PHE A 54 4.67 -5.42 19.05
C PHE A 54 6.00 -4.67 19.19
N PRO A 55 7.10 -5.35 19.56
CA PRO A 55 8.41 -4.72 19.62
C PRO A 55 8.79 -4.14 18.25
N GLU A 56 9.03 -2.82 18.17
CA GLU A 56 9.35 -2.13 16.91
C GLU A 56 10.75 -2.46 16.39
N LYS A 57 11.68 -2.70 17.31
CA LYS A 57 13.09 -2.99 17.01
C LYS A 57 13.41 -4.38 17.50
N VAL A 58 13.21 -5.33 16.62
CA VAL A 58 13.75 -6.66 16.80
C VAL A 58 14.97 -6.75 15.91
N GLU A 59 16.15 -6.42 16.45
CA GLU A 59 17.38 -6.82 15.77
C GLU A 59 17.35 -8.34 15.65
N TYR A 60 17.21 -8.86 14.44
CA TYR A 60 16.97 -10.29 14.23
C TYR A 60 18.08 -11.18 14.77
N LYS A 61 19.33 -10.67 14.75
CA LYS A 61 20.47 -11.32 15.41
C LYS A 61 20.29 -11.39 16.92
N GLN A 62 19.71 -10.36 17.54
CA GLN A 62 19.42 -10.35 18.97
C GLN A 62 18.21 -11.24 19.29
N LEU A 63 17.15 -11.19 18.47
CA LEU A 63 16.00 -12.09 18.62
C LEU A 63 16.45 -13.54 18.64
N TYR A 64 17.18 -13.96 17.61
CA TYR A 64 17.66 -15.34 17.48
C TYR A 64 18.53 -15.77 18.67
N LYS A 65 19.39 -14.88 19.18
CA LYS A 65 20.21 -15.15 20.37
C LYS A 65 19.39 -15.31 21.65
N GLN A 66 18.22 -14.67 21.73
CA GLN A 66 17.32 -14.73 22.89
C GLN A 66 16.30 -15.87 22.78
N LEU A 67 16.21 -16.57 21.65
CA LEU A 67 15.30 -17.70 21.47
C LEU A 67 15.75 -18.90 22.33
N SER A 68 14.75 -19.59 22.88
CA SER A 68 14.94 -20.94 23.43
C SER A 68 15.42 -21.91 22.34
N ASP A 69 15.96 -23.06 22.73
CA ASP A 69 16.39 -24.06 21.73
C ASP A 69 15.22 -24.60 20.90
N ASP A 70 14.03 -24.71 21.51
CA ASP A 70 12.78 -25.05 20.82
C ASP A 70 12.39 -23.97 19.81
N ASP A 71 12.44 -22.70 20.20
CA ASP A 71 12.16 -21.58 19.29
C ASP A 71 13.18 -21.50 18.14
N LYS A 72 14.44 -21.89 18.34
CA LYS A 72 15.43 -22.00 17.25
C LYS A 72 15.07 -23.10 16.25
N ILE A 73 14.42 -24.18 16.67
CA ILE A 73 13.89 -25.21 15.75
C ILE A 73 12.78 -24.60 14.90
N ILE A 74 11.85 -23.89 15.53
CA ILE A 74 10.74 -23.21 14.84
C ILE A 74 11.26 -22.14 13.86
N TYR A 75 12.24 -21.34 14.28
CA TYR A 75 12.91 -20.36 13.43
C TYR A 75 13.50 -21.01 12.18
N ARG A 76 14.29 -22.08 12.35
CA ARG A 76 14.92 -22.81 11.25
C ARG A 76 13.88 -23.42 10.31
N ARG A 77 12.76 -23.91 10.84
CA ARG A 77 11.65 -24.45 10.03
C ARG A 77 11.05 -23.42 9.07
N PHE A 78 10.95 -22.16 9.48
CA PHE A 78 10.34 -21.10 8.66
C PHE A 78 11.34 -20.30 7.83
N GLN A 79 12.64 -20.46 8.09
CA GLN A 79 13.66 -19.75 7.35
C GLN A 79 13.60 -20.03 5.84
N GLY A 80 13.51 -18.98 5.03
CA GLY A 80 13.50 -19.07 3.57
C GLY A 80 12.19 -19.56 2.94
N LYS A 81 11.18 -19.92 3.74
CA LYS A 81 9.87 -20.33 3.22
C LYS A 81 9.15 -19.18 2.52
N THR A 82 8.32 -19.54 1.55
CA THR A 82 7.52 -18.61 0.75
C THR A 82 6.06 -18.63 1.17
N LEU A 83 5.28 -17.65 0.70
CA LEU A 83 3.82 -17.66 0.91
C LEU A 83 3.15 -18.93 0.36
N LYS A 84 3.65 -19.46 -0.78
CA LYS A 84 3.17 -20.73 -1.33
C LYS A 84 3.44 -21.89 -0.37
N SER A 85 4.68 -22.02 0.13
CA SER A 85 5.03 -23.06 1.12
C SER A 85 4.15 -22.99 2.37
N LEU A 86 3.85 -21.78 2.86
CA LEU A 86 2.94 -21.62 3.99
C LEU A 86 1.51 -22.04 3.67
N THR A 87 1.05 -21.79 2.44
CA THR A 87 -0.29 -22.20 1.99
C THR A 87 -0.39 -23.71 1.93
N ASP A 88 0.60 -24.37 1.32
CA ASP A 88 0.67 -25.82 1.21
C ASP A 88 0.69 -26.46 2.61
N GLU A 89 1.57 -26.00 3.51
CA GLU A 89 1.63 -26.51 4.89
C GLU A 89 0.36 -26.25 5.71
N MET A 90 -0.29 -25.10 5.52
CA MET A 90 -1.54 -24.79 6.20
C MET A 90 -2.67 -25.76 5.81
N MET A 91 -2.63 -26.30 4.59
CA MET A 91 -3.61 -27.28 4.09
C MET A 91 -3.29 -28.71 4.54
N GLU A 92 -2.00 -29.03 4.73
CA GLU A 92 -1.54 -30.37 5.10
C GLU A 92 -1.51 -30.62 6.61
N ILE A 93 -1.33 -29.58 7.43
CA ILE A 93 -1.16 -29.75 8.87
C ILE A 93 -2.43 -30.26 9.54
N GLY A 94 -2.27 -31.26 10.42
CA GLY A 94 -3.32 -31.73 11.31
C GLY A 94 -3.73 -30.67 12.34
N VAL A 95 -4.82 -30.93 13.04
CA VAL A 95 -5.28 -30.11 14.19
C VAL A 95 -5.71 -30.99 15.37
N GLY A 96 -5.26 -32.24 15.38
CA GLY A 96 -5.64 -33.26 16.38
C GLY A 96 -4.98 -33.02 17.73
N SER A 97 -3.70 -32.62 17.74
CA SER A 97 -2.94 -32.34 18.96
C SER A 97 -2.84 -30.84 19.29
N GLU A 98 -2.49 -30.50 20.53
CA GLU A 98 -2.21 -29.11 20.93
C GLU A 98 -1.00 -28.53 20.18
N GLU A 99 0.03 -29.34 19.95
CA GLU A 99 1.23 -28.93 19.21
C GLU A 99 0.90 -28.61 17.75
N GLU A 100 0.10 -29.46 17.10
CA GLU A 100 -0.40 -29.25 15.75
C GLU A 100 -1.24 -27.98 15.66
N ARG A 101 -2.16 -27.78 16.61
CA ARG A 101 -2.97 -26.56 16.69
C ARG A 101 -2.11 -25.31 16.89
N LEU A 102 -1.09 -25.36 17.73
CA LEU A 102 -0.17 -24.25 17.95
C LEU A 102 0.64 -23.94 16.69
N MET A 103 1.13 -24.97 16.00
CA MET A 103 1.86 -24.81 14.75
C MET A 103 0.96 -24.28 13.62
N PHE A 104 -0.28 -24.74 13.52
CA PHE A 104 -1.27 -24.19 12.60
C PHE A 104 -1.48 -22.69 12.86
N LYS A 105 -1.68 -22.28 14.12
CA LYS A 105 -1.83 -20.86 14.48
C LYS A 105 -0.61 -20.04 14.05
N ARG A 106 0.61 -20.56 14.24
CA ARG A 106 1.85 -19.88 13.80
C ARG A 106 1.92 -19.74 12.28
N ILE A 107 1.61 -20.80 11.53
CA ILE A 107 1.56 -20.79 10.06
C ILE A 107 0.52 -19.77 9.59
N PHE A 108 -0.67 -19.77 10.18
CA PHE A 108 -1.74 -18.83 9.85
C PHE A 108 -1.33 -17.37 10.10
N ILE A 109 -0.71 -17.08 11.25
CA ILE A 109 -0.19 -15.73 11.56
C ILE A 109 0.88 -15.30 10.55
N LEU A 110 1.81 -16.18 10.17
CA LEU A 110 2.79 -15.87 9.12
C LEU A 110 2.12 -15.60 7.77
N TYR A 111 1.16 -16.46 7.40
CA TYR A 111 0.43 -16.36 6.14
C TYR A 111 -0.31 -15.03 6.04
N ILE A 112 -1.13 -14.66 7.05
CA ILE A 112 -1.93 -13.44 6.99
C ILE A 112 -1.07 -12.17 7.03
N GLN A 113 0.05 -12.20 7.75
CA GLN A 113 1.02 -11.12 7.74
C GLN A 113 1.63 -10.94 6.36
N MET A 114 2.12 -12.01 5.74
CA MET A 114 2.75 -11.95 4.42
C MET A 114 1.77 -11.61 3.30
N ALA A 115 0.57 -12.19 3.33
CA ALA A 115 -0.41 -12.04 2.27
C ALA A 115 -1.12 -10.68 2.32
N PHE A 116 -1.32 -10.13 3.52
CA PHE A 116 -2.30 -9.05 3.69
C PHE A 116 -1.90 -7.94 4.67
N LEU A 117 -1.52 -8.26 5.91
CA LEU A 117 -1.33 -7.23 6.95
C LEU A 117 0.00 -6.46 6.81
N LEU A 118 1.06 -7.17 6.46
CA LEU A 118 2.43 -6.66 6.37
C LEU A 118 3.07 -7.06 5.03
N PRO A 119 2.40 -6.88 3.89
CA PRO A 119 2.89 -7.39 2.62
C PRO A 119 4.22 -6.73 2.29
N THR A 120 5.19 -7.55 1.90
CA THR A 120 6.49 -7.11 1.40
C THR A 120 6.61 -7.46 -0.06
N THR A 121 7.50 -6.78 -0.75
CA THR A 121 7.88 -7.07 -2.14
C THR A 121 8.61 -8.40 -2.32
N ILE A 122 9.08 -8.99 -1.22
CA ILE A 122 9.78 -10.27 -1.21
C ILE A 122 8.78 -11.38 -0.88
N ASN A 123 8.77 -12.45 -1.68
CA ASN A 123 7.84 -13.57 -1.50
C ASN A 123 8.24 -14.57 -0.41
N LYS A 124 9.35 -14.31 0.30
CA LYS A 124 9.89 -15.12 1.40
C LYS A 124 9.56 -14.48 2.75
N ILE A 125 9.50 -15.31 3.79
CA ILE A 125 9.32 -14.83 5.17
C ILE A 125 10.43 -13.85 5.51
N SER A 126 10.05 -12.58 5.65
CA SER A 126 10.89 -11.54 6.19
C SER A 126 10.92 -11.64 7.71
N PRO A 127 12.03 -11.26 8.36
CA PRO A 127 12.10 -11.38 9.80
C PRO A 127 11.07 -10.50 10.57
N VAL A 128 10.48 -9.48 9.92
CA VAL A 128 9.36 -8.71 10.49
C VAL A 128 8.15 -9.57 10.83
N HIS A 129 7.99 -10.71 10.14
CA HIS A 129 6.89 -11.64 10.36
C HIS A 129 7.15 -12.62 11.52
N LEU A 130 8.40 -12.74 11.99
CA LEU A 130 8.80 -13.81 12.90
C LEU A 130 8.56 -13.48 14.37
N ALA A 131 8.64 -12.22 14.78
CA ALA A 131 8.46 -11.88 16.20
C ALA A 131 7.09 -12.33 16.78
N PRO A 132 5.97 -12.20 16.05
CA PRO A 132 4.65 -12.62 16.55
C PRO A 132 4.51 -14.13 16.82
N ILE A 133 5.18 -15.00 16.05
CA ILE A 133 5.01 -16.46 16.19
C ILE A 133 5.69 -17.08 17.41
N PHE A 134 6.62 -16.35 18.04
CA PHE A 134 7.29 -16.78 19.28
C PHE A 134 6.54 -16.33 20.54
N LYS A 135 5.55 -15.43 20.41
CA LYS A 135 4.74 -14.93 21.54
C LYS A 135 3.26 -15.13 21.24
N MET A 136 2.84 -16.39 21.21
CA MET A 136 1.47 -16.78 20.87
C MET A 136 0.46 -16.49 21.98
N ASP A 137 0.91 -16.38 23.23
CA ASP A 137 0.05 -16.01 24.35
C ASP A 137 -0.47 -14.59 24.20
N GLY A 138 -1.79 -14.42 24.28
CA GLY A 138 -2.46 -13.14 24.10
C GLY A 138 -2.27 -12.53 22.70
N ILE A 139 -1.92 -13.34 21.68
CA ILE A 139 -1.65 -12.85 20.32
C ILE A 139 -2.86 -12.10 19.71
N SER A 140 -4.09 -12.51 20.04
CA SER A 140 -5.32 -11.85 19.63
C SER A 140 -5.53 -10.48 20.30
N GLU A 141 -4.96 -10.28 21.49
CA GLU A 141 -5.10 -9.08 22.31
C GLU A 141 -4.01 -8.03 22.02
N ARG A 142 -3.02 -8.37 21.20
CA ARG A 142 -2.00 -7.43 20.73
C ARG A 142 -2.59 -6.37 19.82
N ASN A 143 -1.91 -5.23 19.78
CA ASN A 143 -2.31 -4.10 18.95
C ASN A 143 -1.91 -4.29 17.47
N TRP A 144 -2.67 -5.13 16.76
CA TRP A 144 -2.49 -5.38 15.33
C TRP A 144 -2.68 -4.13 14.48
N GLY A 145 -3.65 -3.28 14.83
CA GLY A 145 -3.87 -2.00 14.16
C GLY A 145 -2.63 -1.09 14.18
N ALA A 146 -1.94 -1.01 15.32
CA ALA A 146 -0.69 -0.28 15.43
C ALA A 146 0.44 -0.95 14.65
N HIS A 147 0.53 -2.28 14.68
CA HIS A 147 1.55 -3.01 13.94
C HIS A 147 1.47 -2.77 12.42
N VAL A 148 0.26 -2.87 11.87
CA VAL A 148 -0.02 -2.58 10.46
C VAL A 148 0.28 -1.11 10.15
N LEU A 149 -0.12 -0.18 11.02
CA LEU A 149 0.16 1.25 10.82
C LEU A 149 1.66 1.55 10.79
N THR A 150 2.42 1.04 11.76
CA THR A 150 3.88 1.25 11.83
C THR A 150 4.56 0.70 10.57
N PHE A 151 4.15 -0.49 10.11
CA PHE A 151 4.71 -1.09 8.91
C PHE A 151 4.32 -0.34 7.63
N LEU A 152 3.08 0.13 7.53
CA LEU A 152 2.59 1.00 6.46
C LEU A 152 3.38 2.31 6.39
N ILE A 153 3.55 3.00 7.53
CA ILE A 153 4.34 4.25 7.60
C ILE A 153 5.77 3.98 7.12
N LYS A 154 6.41 2.93 7.63
CA LYS A 154 7.77 2.56 7.20
C LYS A 154 7.86 2.31 5.70
N GLY A 155 6.88 1.60 5.14
CA GLY A 155 6.82 1.31 3.70
C GLY A 155 6.68 2.58 2.85
N ILE A 156 5.80 3.51 3.26
CA ILE A 156 5.62 4.81 2.61
C ILE A 156 6.86 5.69 2.79
N THR A 157 7.50 5.72 3.95
CA THR A 157 8.77 6.43 4.18
C THR A 157 9.88 5.91 3.26
N ASP A 158 10.04 4.59 3.16
CA ASP A 158 11.02 3.99 2.27
C ASP A 158 10.74 4.35 0.80
N TYR A 159 9.47 4.47 0.41
CA TYR A 159 9.06 4.89 -0.93
C TYR A 159 9.30 6.40 -1.18
N GLN A 160 8.76 7.27 -0.33
CA GLN A 160 8.78 8.73 -0.52
C GLN A 160 10.17 9.33 -0.28
N ASP A 161 10.80 8.99 0.85
CA ASP A 161 12.03 9.65 1.31
C ASP A 161 13.26 8.92 0.78
N LYS A 162 13.24 7.59 0.80
CA LYS A 162 14.38 6.77 0.32
C LYS A 162 14.28 6.38 -1.15
N LYS A 163 13.26 6.88 -1.86
CA LYS A 163 13.04 6.68 -3.31
C LYS A 163 13.06 5.22 -3.75
N LYS A 164 12.61 4.29 -2.90
CA LYS A 164 12.43 2.90 -3.33
C LYS A 164 11.34 2.82 -4.41
N LYS A 165 11.50 1.94 -5.39
CA LYS A 165 10.53 1.78 -6.49
C LYS A 165 9.24 1.09 -6.06
N ALA A 166 9.35 0.19 -5.08
CA ALA A 166 8.25 -0.62 -4.61
C ALA A 166 7.88 -0.24 -3.18
N ILE A 167 6.60 -0.37 -2.87
CA ILE A 167 6.01 0.09 -1.61
C ILE A 167 5.64 -1.14 -0.81
N ASP A 168 6.36 -1.37 0.29
CA ASP A 168 5.96 -2.36 1.28
C ASP A 168 4.80 -1.79 2.13
N GLY A 169 4.06 -2.67 2.79
CA GLY A 169 2.99 -2.28 3.70
C GLY A 169 1.59 -2.34 3.08
N CYS A 170 0.58 -2.45 3.95
CA CYS A 170 -0.80 -2.70 3.54
C CYS A 170 -1.47 -1.43 2.96
N LEU A 171 -1.11 -1.05 1.73
CA LEU A 171 -1.78 0.04 1.01
C LEU A 171 -3.26 -0.26 0.75
N PHE A 172 -3.64 -1.54 0.73
CA PHE A 172 -5.04 -1.93 0.66
C PHE A 172 -5.86 -1.39 1.85
N ALA A 173 -5.29 -1.37 3.06
CA ALA A 173 -5.94 -0.76 4.21
C ALA A 173 -6.18 0.75 3.99
N LEU A 174 -5.20 1.45 3.41
CA LEU A 174 -5.38 2.87 3.04
C LEU A 174 -6.48 3.05 2.00
N MET A 175 -6.58 2.16 1.01
CA MET A 175 -7.62 2.22 -0.01
C MET A 175 -9.02 2.04 0.60
N ILE A 176 -9.21 1.06 1.49
CA ILE A 176 -10.49 0.87 2.20
C ILE A 176 -10.84 2.09 3.05
N ILE A 177 -9.86 2.66 3.75
CA ILE A 177 -10.05 3.89 4.55
C ILE A 177 -10.44 5.05 3.63
N TYR A 178 -9.72 5.24 2.53
CA TYR A 178 -9.99 6.30 1.56
C TYR A 178 -11.41 6.21 1.02
N PHE A 179 -11.79 5.06 0.48
CA PHE A 179 -13.13 4.86 -0.09
C PHE A 179 -14.23 5.03 0.95
N HIS A 180 -14.03 4.49 2.16
CA HIS A 180 -15.01 4.69 3.23
C HIS A 180 -15.18 6.19 3.57
N LEU A 181 -14.09 6.93 3.69
CA LEU A 181 -14.14 8.33 4.08
C LEU A 181 -14.67 9.24 2.97
N SER A 182 -14.39 8.95 1.70
CA SER A 182 -14.92 9.71 0.56
C SER A 182 -16.43 9.50 0.38
N GLU A 183 -16.93 8.26 0.43
CA GLU A 183 -18.37 7.95 0.29
C GLU A 183 -19.25 8.43 1.45
N ASN A 184 -18.64 8.62 2.61
CA ASN A 184 -19.35 9.00 3.84
C ASN A 184 -19.06 10.44 4.27
N LYS A 185 -18.51 11.26 3.37
CA LYS A 185 -18.34 12.69 3.58
C LYS A 185 -19.71 13.36 3.80
N GLY A 186 -19.78 14.24 4.79
CA GLY A 186 -21.02 14.96 5.15
C GLY A 186 -22.07 14.12 5.88
N LYS A 187 -21.99 12.79 5.83
CA LYS A 187 -22.92 11.90 6.54
C LYS A 187 -22.70 11.93 8.04
N LYS A 188 -23.81 11.91 8.78
CA LYS A 188 -23.79 11.78 10.25
C LYS A 188 -23.26 10.39 10.64
N ARG A 189 -22.70 10.27 11.84
CA ARG A 189 -22.12 9.01 12.33
C ARG A 189 -23.12 7.83 12.31
N ALA A 190 -24.41 8.10 12.55
CA ALA A 190 -25.48 7.11 12.54
C ALA A 190 -25.83 6.60 11.12
N GLU A 191 -25.50 7.37 10.08
CA GLU A 191 -25.76 7.01 8.67
C GLU A 191 -24.59 6.23 8.05
N ARG A 192 -23.46 6.14 8.76
CA ARG A 192 -22.26 5.46 8.25
C ARG A 192 -22.42 3.95 8.40
N PRO A 193 -21.94 3.17 7.43
CA PRO A 193 -22.02 1.73 7.51
C PRO A 193 -21.22 1.21 8.72
N PRO A 194 -21.64 0.06 9.29
CA PRO A 194 -21.00 -0.50 10.46
C PRO A 194 -19.56 -0.93 10.17
N LYS A 195 -18.82 -1.12 11.26
CA LYS A 195 -17.47 -1.68 11.21
C LYS A 195 -17.52 -3.22 11.20
N PRO A 196 -16.50 -3.89 10.65
CA PRO A 196 -15.34 -3.29 9.99
C PRO A 196 -15.66 -2.78 8.60
N TRP A 197 -15.02 -1.69 8.17
CA TRP A 197 -15.39 -1.05 6.90
C TRP A 197 -15.18 -1.95 5.69
N ILE A 198 -14.15 -2.80 5.70
CA ILE A 198 -13.88 -3.79 4.66
C ILE A 198 -15.06 -4.72 4.38
N ALA A 199 -15.90 -5.03 5.39
CA ALA A 199 -17.07 -5.89 5.20
C ALA A 199 -18.16 -5.25 4.31
N ASN A 200 -18.12 -3.93 4.13
CA ASN A 200 -19.08 -3.21 3.28
C ASN A 200 -18.63 -3.16 1.80
N TRP A 201 -17.42 -3.62 1.50
CA TRP A 201 -16.79 -3.55 0.19
C TRP A 201 -16.75 -4.93 -0.46
N THR A 202 -17.79 -5.26 -1.24
CA THR A 202 -17.76 -6.45 -2.10
C THR A 202 -16.72 -6.28 -3.20
N LYS A 203 -16.32 -7.39 -3.84
CA LYS A 203 -15.40 -7.34 -4.97
C LYS A 203 -15.91 -6.42 -6.07
N GLU A 204 -17.19 -6.49 -6.38
CA GLU A 204 -17.85 -5.73 -7.44
C GLU A 204 -17.79 -4.23 -7.12
N LYS A 205 -18.15 -3.84 -5.88
CA LYS A 205 -18.07 -2.45 -5.42
C LYS A 205 -16.64 -1.92 -5.43
N LEU A 206 -15.66 -2.75 -5.05
CA LEU A 206 -14.25 -2.36 -5.11
C LEU A 206 -13.81 -2.10 -6.55
N VAL A 207 -14.18 -2.98 -7.49
CA VAL A 207 -13.83 -2.84 -8.91
C VAL A 207 -14.48 -1.59 -9.51
N GLU A 208 -15.76 -1.36 -9.23
CA GLU A 208 -16.49 -0.17 -9.66
C GLU A 208 -15.82 1.10 -9.13
N ARG A 209 -15.55 1.15 -7.82
CA ARG A 209 -14.92 2.31 -7.19
C ARG A 209 -13.51 2.57 -7.72
N MET A 210 -12.69 1.52 -7.87
CA MET A 210 -11.34 1.66 -8.43
C MET A 210 -11.37 2.18 -9.88
N THR A 211 -12.35 1.76 -10.68
CA THR A 211 -12.53 2.23 -12.05
C THR A 211 -12.85 3.72 -12.08
N ALA A 212 -13.82 4.16 -11.25
CA ALA A 212 -14.19 5.57 -11.16
C ALA A 212 -13.02 6.47 -10.71
N GLU A 213 -12.26 6.04 -9.70
CA GLU A 213 -11.09 6.78 -9.20
C GLU A 213 -9.97 6.87 -10.24
N LYS A 214 -9.78 5.81 -11.02
CA LYS A 214 -8.80 5.82 -12.11
C LYS A 214 -9.16 6.83 -13.19
N GLU A 215 -10.44 6.90 -13.58
CA GLU A 215 -10.94 7.88 -14.54
C GLU A 215 -10.76 9.31 -14.02
N GLU A 216 -11.05 9.55 -12.74
CA GLU A 216 -10.82 10.84 -12.09
C GLU A 216 -9.33 11.23 -12.08
N ILE A 217 -8.45 10.32 -11.67
CA ILE A 217 -6.99 10.54 -11.67
C ILE A 217 -6.49 10.83 -13.09
N LEU A 218 -6.92 10.05 -14.09
CA LEU A 218 -6.54 10.25 -15.49
C LEU A 218 -7.04 11.60 -16.02
N TYR A 219 -8.25 12.01 -15.66
CA TYR A 219 -8.79 13.32 -16.01
C TYR A 219 -7.94 14.46 -15.42
N VAL A 220 -7.59 14.39 -14.14
CA VAL A 220 -6.74 15.40 -13.47
C VAL A 220 -5.36 15.47 -14.12
N LEU A 221 -4.72 14.33 -14.40
CA LEU A 221 -3.41 14.28 -15.04
C LEU A 221 -3.43 14.82 -16.48
N ASN A 222 -4.47 14.49 -17.25
CA ASN A 222 -4.60 14.97 -18.63
C ASN A 222 -4.84 16.48 -18.70
N ASN A 223 -5.59 17.05 -17.76
CA ASN A 223 -5.85 18.49 -17.70
C ASN A 223 -4.64 19.29 -17.15
N HIS A 224 -3.86 18.74 -16.22
CA HIS A 224 -2.61 19.36 -15.78
C HIS A 224 -1.45 19.22 -16.78
N CYS A 225 -1.55 18.34 -17.78
CA CYS A 225 -0.57 18.21 -18.88
C CYS A 225 -0.80 19.17 -20.06
N LEU A 226 -1.79 20.07 -20.00
CA LEU A 226 -1.93 21.19 -20.93
C LEU A 226 -1.80 22.51 -20.16
N PRO A 227 -0.56 22.93 -19.87
CA PRO A 227 -0.07 24.12 -20.57
C PRO A 227 1.45 24.09 -20.80
N SER A 228 1.92 23.57 -21.94
CA SER A 228 3.28 23.89 -22.42
C SER A 228 3.48 23.86 -23.94
N ARG A 229 2.42 23.61 -24.73
CA ARG A 229 2.52 23.55 -26.21
C ARG A 229 1.83 24.68 -26.96
N MET A 230 1.30 25.71 -26.30
CA MET A 230 0.71 26.87 -26.98
C MET A 230 1.58 28.14 -26.97
N ASP A 231 2.55 28.29 -26.07
CA ASP A 231 3.36 29.52 -26.00
C ASP A 231 4.57 29.55 -26.94
N SER A 232 4.97 28.42 -27.53
CA SER A 232 6.06 28.38 -28.50
C SER A 232 5.63 28.61 -29.96
N ARG A 233 4.32 28.64 -30.26
CA ARG A 233 3.81 28.90 -31.61
C ARG A 233 3.47 30.37 -31.90
N LYS A 234 3.19 31.19 -30.88
CA LYS A 234 2.94 32.64 -31.08
C LYS A 234 4.20 33.49 -31.26
N ARG A 235 5.39 32.97 -30.95
CA ARG A 235 6.67 33.68 -31.16
C ARG A 235 7.37 33.36 -32.48
N LYS A 236 6.93 32.33 -33.21
CA LYS A 236 7.45 31.98 -34.55
C LYS A 236 6.61 32.50 -35.72
N GLN A 237 5.47 33.12 -35.45
CA GLN A 237 4.55 33.63 -36.50
C GLN A 237 4.62 35.15 -36.68
N ARG A 238 5.65 35.81 -36.14
CA ARG A 238 5.92 37.26 -36.29
C ARG A 238 7.23 37.58 -37.01
N GLN A 239 7.91 36.58 -37.57
CA GLN A 239 9.10 36.75 -38.40
C GLN A 239 8.96 35.81 -39.60
N GLU A 240 8.10 36.16 -40.54
CA GLU A 240 8.06 35.60 -41.90
C GLU A 240 7.06 36.47 -42.69
N GLU A 241 7.46 37.70 -42.97
CA GLU A 241 7.04 38.38 -44.20
C GLU A 241 8.26 38.33 -45.14
N PRO A 242 8.18 37.66 -46.29
CA PRO A 242 9.01 37.99 -47.43
C PRO A 242 8.21 38.89 -48.38
N ASP A 243 8.74 40.10 -48.58
CA ASP A 243 8.35 41.01 -49.66
C ASP A 243 8.49 40.31 -51.02
N SER A 244 7.49 40.56 -51.86
CA SER A 244 7.38 40.13 -53.25
C SER A 244 8.14 41.11 -54.16
N ASP A 245 8.84 40.56 -55.15
CA ASP A 245 9.07 41.12 -56.50
C ASP A 245 9.96 42.39 -56.64
N SER A 246 10.85 42.58 -57.63
CA SER A 246 11.31 41.87 -58.84
C SER A 246 12.54 42.61 -59.42
N GLU A 247 13.18 42.02 -60.44
CA GLU A 247 14.09 42.62 -61.45
C GLU A 247 15.56 42.82 -61.02
N SER A 248 16.61 42.60 -61.84
CA SER A 248 16.79 42.07 -63.20
C SER A 248 18.29 41.79 -63.46
N GLU A 249 18.55 40.81 -64.34
CA GLU A 249 19.65 40.62 -65.33
C GLU A 249 21.14 40.97 -65.06
N THR A 250 21.95 39.91 -65.14
CA THR A 250 23.28 39.68 -65.77
C THR A 250 24.32 40.79 -66.03
N GLU A 251 25.54 40.50 -65.51
CA GLU A 251 26.92 40.71 -66.01
C GLU A 251 27.26 41.85 -67.00
N GLN A 252 28.24 42.72 -66.62
CA GLN A 252 29.49 42.92 -67.36
C GLN A 252 30.53 43.85 -66.67
N SER A 253 31.78 43.36 -66.65
CA SER A 253 33.11 43.98 -66.92
C SER A 253 33.67 45.23 -66.18
N ASP A 254 35.02 45.18 -66.07
CA ASP A 254 36.04 46.21 -65.79
C ASP A 254 36.17 46.65 -64.31
N GLU A 255 37.34 46.64 -63.65
CA GLU A 255 38.74 46.90 -64.04
C GLU A 255 39.70 46.10 -63.12
#